data_AF-A0A969CPF1-F1
#
_entry.id   AF-A0A969CPF1-F1
#
_cell.length_a   1.000
_cell.length_b   1.000
_cell.length_c   1.000
_cell.angle_alpha   90.00
_cell.angle_beta   90.00
_cell.angle_gamma   90.00
#
_symmetry.space_group_name_H-M   'P 1'
#
loop_
_entity.id
_entity.type
_entity.pdbx_description
1 polymer ?
#
loop_
_entity_poly.entity_id
_entity_poly.type
_entity_poly.pdbx_seq_one_letter_code
_entity_poly.pdbx_strand_id
1 'polypeptide(L)'
;MKWSINKVTLIGLSSVLIGLIGTGIFAYRNLLQYQSRAERVTHTYQVIDTSEELLSTLKDAETGKRGYLLAGKVEYLQPYQDSLPKIRVLLKRLKQLTLDNASQQKTLAQMGTLIDAKLLEIAQTLKIYQKEGLNATLNFIKRDDGKRLMDNIRRLGEVIQKREEQLLIERIKSTQWIETQTNLTVAIALLGSVLYGGCMVLLQFNFLKRQRAENQAVEIEQHLQDRLQAIVDSAPVIIFLKDLEGKYLLVNRQFEIDTKISRDVAIGQTADAFSQKQSRGSGIEKSKSFYRRGLLLSMRK
;
A
#
# COMPACT_ATOMS: atom_id res chain seq x y z
N MET A 1 -25.85 17.37 14.51
CA MET A 1 -25.55 17.41 13.06
C MET A 1 -25.84 16.03 12.47
N LYS A 2 -27.01 15.79 11.86
CA LYS A 2 -27.39 14.47 11.30
C LYS A 2 -26.76 14.34 9.90
N TRP A 3 -25.65 13.61 9.80
CA TRP A 3 -25.07 13.27 8.50
C TRP A 3 -25.99 12.25 7.82
N SER A 4 -26.46 12.53 6.60
CA SER A 4 -27.23 11.55 5.84
C SER A 4 -26.35 10.35 5.47
N ILE A 5 -26.93 9.15 5.49
CA ILE A 5 -26.27 7.87 5.18
C ILE A 5 -25.38 7.95 3.95
N ASN A 6 -25.84 8.64 2.91
CA ASN A 6 -25.12 8.82 1.64
C ASN A 6 -23.77 9.54 1.80
N LYS A 7 -23.63 10.44 2.79
CA LYS A 7 -22.36 11.16 3.01
C LYS A 7 -21.31 10.27 3.69
N VAL A 8 -21.73 9.43 4.64
CA VAL A 8 -20.82 8.52 5.37
C VAL A 8 -20.30 7.41 4.44
N THR A 9 -21.18 6.84 3.61
CA THR A 9 -20.79 5.84 2.62
C THR A 9 -19.87 6.42 1.55
N LEU A 10 -20.14 7.64 1.08
CA LEU A 10 -19.29 8.33 0.10
C LEU A 10 -17.88 8.61 0.64
N ILE A 11 -17.78 9.06 1.90
CA ILE A 11 -16.48 9.32 2.56
C ILE A 11 -15.70 8.02 2.75
N GLY A 12 -16.36 6.93 3.18
CA GLY A 12 -15.73 5.63 3.33
C GLY A 12 -15.24 5.02 2.01
N LEU A 13 -16.03 5.14 0.94
CA LEU A 13 -15.63 4.68 -0.38
C LEU A 13 -14.47 5.52 -0.94
N SER A 14 -14.51 6.82 -0.71
CA SER A 14 -13.47 7.76 -1.14
C SER A 14 -12.15 7.54 -0.41
N SER A 15 -12.17 7.23 0.91
CA SER A 15 -10.95 6.94 1.66
C SER A 15 -10.27 5.64 1.20
N VAL A 16 -11.05 4.59 0.88
CA VAL A 16 -10.53 3.35 0.28
C VAL A 16 -9.92 3.62 -1.10
N LEU A 17 -10.59 4.42 -1.94
CA LEU A 17 -10.09 4.75 -3.27
C LEU A 17 -8.76 5.51 -3.20
N ILE A 18 -8.65 6.49 -2.28
CA ILE A 18 -7.41 7.24 -2.05
C ILE A 18 -6.29 6.31 -1.56
N GLY A 19 -6.59 5.37 -0.67
CA GLY A 19 -5.65 4.35 -0.22
C GLY A 19 -5.11 3.50 -1.36
N LEU A 20 -6.00 3.01 -2.24
CA LEU A 20 -5.64 2.22 -3.42
C LEU A 20 -4.80 3.02 -4.43
N ILE A 21 -5.13 4.30 -4.63
CA ILE A 21 -4.32 5.18 -5.49
C ILE A 21 -2.93 5.36 -4.86
N GLY A 22 -2.85 5.56 -3.55
CA GLY A 22 -1.59 5.69 -2.83
C GLY A 22 -0.69 4.45 -2.94
N THR A 23 -1.26 3.25 -2.78
CA THR A 23 -0.52 1.99 -2.96
C THR A 23 -0.10 1.80 -4.41
N GLY A 24 -0.94 2.17 -5.37
CA GLY A 24 -0.62 2.17 -6.79
C GLY A 24 0.56 3.09 -7.13
N ILE A 25 0.54 4.33 -6.63
CA ILE A 25 1.65 5.28 -6.80
C ILE A 25 2.93 4.73 -6.16
N PHE A 26 2.85 4.17 -4.94
CA PHE A 26 4.00 3.57 -4.27
C PHE A 26 4.59 2.39 -5.07
N ALA A 27 3.74 1.49 -5.57
CA ALA A 27 4.16 0.37 -6.40
C ALA A 27 4.80 0.84 -7.72
N TYR A 28 4.20 1.82 -8.38
CA TYR A 28 4.71 2.39 -9.62
C TYR A 28 6.09 3.06 -9.43
N ARG A 29 6.29 3.81 -8.34
CA ARG A 29 7.60 4.40 -8.03
C ARG A 29 8.66 3.35 -7.75
N ASN A 30 8.31 2.24 -7.09
CA ASN A 30 9.22 1.11 -6.88
C ASN A 30 9.59 0.43 -8.22
N LEU A 31 8.62 0.27 -9.12
CA LEU A 31 8.86 -0.28 -10.45
C LEU A 31 9.83 0.58 -11.27
N LEU A 32 9.67 1.92 -11.23
CA LEU A 32 10.62 2.83 -11.90
C LEU A 32 12.02 2.74 -11.30
N GLN A 33 12.16 2.59 -9.98
CA GLN A 33 13.47 2.40 -9.35
C GLN A 33 14.12 1.05 -9.68
N TYR A 34 13.34 0.05 -10.08
CA TYR A 34 13.86 -1.27 -10.45
C TYR A 34 14.84 -1.19 -11.63
N GLN A 35 14.51 -0.39 -12.65
CA GLN A 35 15.37 -0.21 -13.83
C GLN A 35 16.74 0.35 -13.45
N SER A 36 16.79 1.43 -12.68
CA SER A 36 18.05 2.04 -12.24
C SER A 36 18.87 1.15 -11.28
N ARG A 37 18.24 0.17 -10.62
CA ARG A 37 18.96 -0.83 -9.80
C ARG A 37 19.53 -1.94 -10.67
N ALA A 38 18.77 -2.41 -11.66
CA ALA A 38 19.23 -3.36 -12.65
C ALA A 38 20.44 -2.81 -13.43
N GLU A 39 20.38 -1.54 -13.85
CA GLU A 39 21.51 -0.87 -14.51
C GLU A 39 22.78 -0.86 -13.66
N ARG A 40 22.67 -0.66 -12.34
CA ARG A 40 23.83 -0.73 -11.43
C ARG A 40 24.40 -2.14 -11.31
N VAL A 41 23.57 -3.17 -11.38
CA VAL A 41 24.05 -4.56 -11.43
C VAL A 41 24.78 -4.82 -12.74
N THR A 42 24.19 -4.44 -13.88
CA THR A 42 24.83 -4.54 -15.20
C THR A 42 26.16 -3.80 -15.25
N HIS A 43 26.22 -2.60 -14.68
CA HIS A 43 27.45 -1.81 -14.61
C HIS A 43 28.57 -2.54 -13.85
N THR A 44 28.25 -3.18 -12.72
CA THR A 44 29.24 -3.97 -11.98
C THR A 44 29.79 -5.13 -12.82
N TYR A 45 28.94 -5.86 -13.53
CA TYR A 45 29.41 -6.90 -14.45
C TYR A 45 30.30 -6.33 -15.56
N GLN A 46 29.96 -5.17 -16.12
CA GLN A 46 30.80 -4.52 -17.13
C GLN A 46 32.21 -4.21 -16.60
N VAL A 47 32.36 -3.78 -15.34
CA VAL A 47 33.68 -3.53 -14.74
C VAL A 47 34.45 -4.84 -14.54
N ILE A 48 33.79 -5.89 -14.03
CA ILE A 48 34.40 -7.21 -13.83
C ILE A 48 34.88 -7.79 -15.16
N ASP A 49 33.99 -7.87 -16.16
CA ASP A 49 34.27 -8.44 -17.48
C ASP A 49 35.39 -7.67 -18.19
N THR A 50 35.35 -6.33 -18.15
CA THR A 50 36.40 -5.51 -18.78
C THR A 50 37.75 -5.70 -18.08
N SER A 51 37.75 -5.94 -16.76
CA SER A 51 38.97 -6.24 -16.00
C SER A 51 39.52 -7.62 -16.33
N GLU A 52 38.67 -8.63 -16.49
CA GLU A 52 39.06 -9.97 -16.93
C GLU A 52 39.61 -9.95 -18.36
N GLU A 53 38.93 -9.27 -19.27
CA GLU A 53 39.36 -9.11 -20.66
C GLU A 53 40.73 -8.43 -20.74
N LEU A 54 40.99 -7.42 -19.90
CA LEU A 54 42.29 -6.75 -19.82
C LEU A 54 43.39 -7.73 -19.38
N LEU A 55 43.16 -8.51 -18.33
CA LEU A 55 44.12 -9.50 -17.84
C LEU A 55 44.35 -10.61 -18.86
N SER A 56 43.29 -11.07 -19.54
CA SER A 56 43.39 -12.08 -20.60
C SER A 56 44.18 -11.56 -21.79
N THR A 57 43.90 -10.33 -22.25
CA THR A 57 44.62 -9.71 -23.37
C THR A 57 46.11 -9.53 -23.03
N LEU A 58 46.44 -9.17 -21.78
CA LEU A 58 47.83 -9.09 -21.36
C LEU A 58 48.52 -10.48 -21.32
N LYS A 59 47.78 -11.52 -20.95
CA LYS A 59 48.25 -12.91 -21.00
C LYS A 59 48.48 -13.36 -22.45
N ASP A 60 47.61 -13.00 -23.38
CA ASP A 60 47.76 -13.30 -24.81
C ASP A 60 49.02 -12.63 -25.36
N ALA A 61 49.30 -11.39 -24.95
CA ALA A 61 50.53 -10.69 -25.29
C ALA A 61 51.79 -11.43 -24.80
N GLU A 62 51.78 -11.89 -23.55
CA GLU A 62 52.88 -12.67 -22.98
C GLU A 62 53.01 -14.07 -23.65
N THR A 63 51.88 -14.68 -24.00
CA THR A 63 51.84 -15.99 -24.66
C THR A 63 52.41 -15.88 -26.08
N GLY A 64 52.05 -14.85 -26.83
CA GLY A 64 52.62 -14.56 -28.16
C GLY A 64 54.12 -14.32 -28.10
N LYS A 65 54.60 -13.54 -27.11
CA LYS A 65 56.05 -13.39 -26.84
C LYS A 65 56.70 -14.76 -26.68
N ARG A 66 56.19 -15.59 -25.77
CA ARG A 66 56.78 -16.91 -25.47
C ARG A 66 56.76 -17.84 -26.70
N GLY A 67 55.66 -17.87 -27.45
CA GLY A 67 55.55 -18.64 -28.68
C GLY A 67 56.60 -18.25 -29.71
N TYR A 68 56.81 -16.94 -29.91
CA TYR A 68 57.84 -16.43 -30.82
C TYR A 68 59.25 -16.81 -30.35
N LEU A 69 59.56 -16.65 -29.06
CA LEU A 69 60.88 -17.01 -28.51
C LEU A 69 61.18 -18.51 -28.63
N LEU A 70 60.16 -19.36 -28.52
CA LEU A 70 60.29 -20.82 -28.59
C LEU A 70 60.38 -21.34 -30.03
N ALA A 71 59.53 -20.83 -30.92
CA ALA A 71 59.41 -21.33 -32.29
C ALA A 71 60.29 -20.57 -33.30
N GLY A 72 60.73 -19.35 -32.98
CA GLY A 72 61.47 -18.46 -33.88
C GLY A 72 60.66 -17.92 -35.07
N LYS A 73 59.36 -18.21 -35.11
CA LYS A 73 58.44 -17.94 -36.22
C LYS A 73 57.61 -16.68 -35.95
N VAL A 74 57.73 -15.67 -36.81
CA VAL A 74 57.14 -14.33 -36.61
C VAL A 74 55.62 -14.37 -36.46
N GLU A 75 54.96 -15.39 -37.02
CA GLU A 75 53.51 -15.61 -36.92
C GLU A 75 53.05 -15.77 -35.46
N TYR A 76 53.90 -16.32 -34.58
CA TYR A 76 53.57 -16.44 -33.16
C TYR A 76 53.57 -15.08 -32.42
N LEU A 77 54.06 -14.01 -33.05
CA LEU A 77 54.04 -12.67 -32.48
C LEU A 77 52.69 -11.96 -32.69
N GLN A 78 51.81 -12.49 -33.54
CA GLN A 78 50.50 -11.89 -33.83
C GLN A 78 49.64 -11.62 -32.58
N PRO A 79 49.50 -12.56 -31.61
CA PRO A 79 48.75 -12.28 -30.38
C PRO A 79 49.30 -11.10 -29.57
N TYR A 80 50.62 -10.88 -29.60
CA TYR A 80 51.23 -9.71 -28.97
C TYR A 80 50.84 -8.42 -29.68
N GLN A 81 50.95 -8.39 -31.01
CA GLN A 81 50.62 -7.21 -31.81
C GLN A 81 49.14 -6.83 -31.68
N ASP A 82 48.24 -7.81 -31.73
CA ASP A 82 46.79 -7.62 -31.61
C ASP A 82 46.37 -7.16 -30.20
N SER A 83 47.14 -7.51 -29.18
CA SER A 83 46.87 -7.18 -27.78
C SER A 83 47.21 -5.73 -27.43
N LEU A 84 48.24 -5.14 -28.05
CA LEU A 84 48.70 -3.78 -27.74
C LEU A 84 47.59 -2.70 -27.82
N PRO A 85 46.83 -2.58 -28.93
CA PRO A 85 45.77 -1.59 -29.02
C PRO A 85 44.61 -1.93 -28.06
N LYS A 86 44.26 -3.22 -27.90
CA LYS A 86 43.17 -3.68 -27.03
C LYS A 86 43.41 -3.33 -25.57
N ILE A 87 44.62 -3.56 -25.05
CA ILE A 87 45.01 -3.22 -23.67
C ILE A 87 44.74 -1.74 -23.37
N ARG A 88 45.11 -0.83 -24.29
CA ARG A 88 44.90 0.60 -24.13
C ARG A 88 43.42 0.97 -24.09
N VAL A 89 42.62 0.35 -24.97
CA VAL A 89 41.17 0.57 -25.03
C VAL A 89 40.49 0.08 -23.75
N LEU A 90 40.81 -1.13 -23.31
CA LEU A 90 40.23 -1.74 -22.10
C LEU A 90 40.60 -0.97 -20.84
N LEU A 91 41.86 -0.54 -20.70
CA LEU A 91 42.28 0.28 -19.57
C LEU A 91 41.56 1.65 -19.54
N LYS A 92 41.37 2.28 -20.70
CA LYS A 92 40.58 3.52 -20.82
C LYS A 92 39.12 3.29 -20.45
N ARG A 93 38.52 2.18 -20.91
CA ARG A 93 37.14 1.81 -20.61
C ARG A 93 36.94 1.56 -19.12
N LEU A 94 37.85 0.85 -18.45
CA LEU A 94 37.80 0.67 -16.99
C LEU A 94 37.86 2.00 -16.24
N LYS A 95 38.73 2.93 -16.66
CA LYS A 95 38.77 4.27 -16.08
C LYS A 95 37.47 5.04 -16.28
N GLN A 96 36.77 4.85 -17.40
CA GLN A 96 35.49 5.48 -17.67
C GLN A 96 34.35 4.88 -16.85
N LEU A 97 34.30 3.55 -16.73
CA LEU A 97 33.28 2.86 -15.94
C LEU A 97 33.42 3.17 -14.44
N THR A 98 34.62 3.48 -13.96
CA THR A 98 34.88 3.66 -12.51
C THR A 98 35.09 5.12 -12.12
N LEU A 99 34.56 6.09 -12.89
CA LEU A 99 34.76 7.53 -12.67
C LEU A 99 34.25 8.01 -11.31
N ASP A 100 33.21 7.37 -10.79
CA ASP A 100 32.59 7.66 -9.51
C ASP A 100 33.36 7.07 -8.31
N ASN A 101 34.39 6.24 -8.55
CA ASN A 101 35.12 5.51 -7.53
C ASN A 101 36.60 5.89 -7.47
N ALA A 102 36.93 6.86 -6.63
CA ALA A 102 38.31 7.36 -6.44
C ALA A 102 39.31 6.27 -6.03
N SER A 103 38.88 5.27 -5.26
CA SER A 103 39.75 4.15 -4.86
C SER A 103 40.12 3.28 -6.06
N GLN A 104 39.14 2.96 -6.92
CA GLN A 104 39.40 2.22 -8.16
C GLN A 104 40.23 3.02 -9.16
N GLN A 105 40.01 4.34 -9.27
CA GLN A 105 40.85 5.20 -10.11
C GLN A 105 42.33 5.14 -9.70
N LYS A 106 42.62 5.15 -8.39
CA LYS A 106 43.98 5.00 -7.87
C LYS A 106 44.57 3.63 -8.22
N THR A 107 43.80 2.56 -8.02
CA THR A 107 44.22 1.19 -8.37
C THR A 107 44.48 1.05 -9.88
N LEU A 108 43.61 1.61 -10.73
CA LEU A 108 43.76 1.60 -12.19
C LEU A 108 44.94 2.45 -12.68
N ALA A 109 45.27 3.54 -11.98
CA ALA A 109 46.47 4.32 -12.27
C ALA A 109 47.74 3.49 -12.00
N GLN A 110 47.80 2.83 -10.85
CA GLN A 110 48.91 1.92 -10.52
C GLN A 110 49.01 0.74 -11.49
N MET A 111 47.86 0.15 -11.84
CA MET A 111 47.78 -0.94 -12.82
C MET A 111 48.28 -0.50 -14.19
N GLY A 112 47.93 0.71 -14.63
CA GLY A 112 48.43 1.30 -15.87
C GLY A 112 49.96 1.40 -15.90
N THR A 113 50.57 1.92 -14.84
CA THR A 113 52.05 2.00 -14.72
C THR A 113 52.71 0.62 -14.80
N LEU A 114 52.13 -0.39 -14.15
CA LEU A 114 52.66 -1.76 -14.21
C LEU A 114 52.47 -2.40 -15.58
N ILE A 115 51.35 -2.15 -16.25
CA ILE A 115 51.09 -2.60 -17.62
C ILE A 115 52.11 -1.98 -18.58
N ASP A 116 52.36 -0.67 -18.48
CA ASP A 116 53.36 0.00 -19.32
C ASP A 116 54.76 -0.58 -19.10
N ALA A 117 55.14 -0.81 -17.83
CA ALA A 117 56.40 -1.48 -17.50
C ALA A 117 56.47 -2.91 -18.06
N LYS A 118 55.36 -3.66 -18.03
CA LYS A 118 55.26 -5.02 -18.58
C LYS A 118 55.39 -5.03 -20.10
N LEU A 119 54.73 -4.11 -20.80
CA LEU A 119 54.83 -3.98 -22.24
C LEU A 119 56.25 -3.57 -22.68
N LEU A 120 56.90 -2.70 -21.89
CA LEU A 120 58.29 -2.33 -22.10
C LEU A 120 59.25 -3.52 -21.90
N GLU A 121 59.05 -4.32 -20.85
CA GLU A 121 59.80 -5.58 -20.63
C GLU A 121 59.67 -6.52 -21.83
N ILE A 122 58.45 -6.72 -22.33
CA ILE A 122 58.21 -7.57 -23.50
C ILE A 122 58.96 -7.01 -24.72
N ALA A 123 58.85 -5.71 -25.00
CA ALA A 123 59.51 -5.08 -26.14
C ALA A 123 61.04 -5.18 -26.06
N GLN A 124 61.63 -5.02 -24.87
CA GLN A 124 63.07 -5.18 -24.65
C GLN A 124 63.51 -6.62 -24.87
N THR A 125 62.77 -7.58 -24.33
CA THR A 125 63.02 -9.02 -24.53
C THR A 125 63.02 -9.40 -26.02
N LEU A 126 62.03 -8.91 -26.78
CA LEU A 126 61.96 -9.14 -28.23
C LEU A 126 63.13 -8.51 -28.98
N LYS A 127 63.57 -7.31 -28.59
CA LYS A 127 64.71 -6.61 -29.19
C LYS A 127 66.02 -7.35 -28.95
N ILE A 128 66.24 -7.88 -27.76
CA ILE A 128 67.42 -8.70 -27.42
C ILE A 128 67.40 -9.99 -28.25
N TYR A 129 66.24 -10.65 -28.34
CA TYR A 129 66.11 -11.87 -29.13
C TYR A 129 66.46 -11.67 -30.61
N GLN A 130 66.00 -10.57 -31.21
CA GLN A 130 66.29 -10.24 -32.60
C GLN A 130 67.76 -9.87 -32.86
N LYS A 131 68.46 -9.28 -31.89
CA LYS A 131 69.84 -8.79 -32.05
C LYS A 131 70.91 -9.81 -31.62
N GLU A 132 70.66 -10.50 -30.53
CA GLU A 132 71.65 -11.30 -29.79
C GLU A 132 71.24 -12.78 -29.67
N GLY A 133 70.02 -13.13 -30.09
CA GLY A 133 69.51 -14.49 -30.09
C GLY A 133 69.03 -15.00 -28.72
N LEU A 134 68.76 -16.31 -28.66
CA LEU A 134 68.10 -16.93 -27.51
C LEU A 134 68.94 -16.90 -26.23
N ASN A 135 70.26 -17.12 -26.31
CA ASN A 135 71.13 -17.19 -25.13
C ASN A 135 71.17 -15.87 -24.34
N ALA A 136 71.33 -14.74 -25.03
CA ALA A 136 71.26 -13.41 -24.41
C ALA A 136 69.88 -13.13 -23.82
N THR A 137 68.82 -13.53 -24.54
CA THR A 137 67.43 -13.38 -24.09
C THR A 137 67.15 -14.14 -22.80
N LEU A 138 67.63 -15.39 -22.68
CA LEU A 138 67.47 -16.19 -21.46
C LEU A 138 68.16 -15.54 -20.26
N ASN A 139 69.35 -14.96 -20.46
CA ASN A 139 70.06 -14.26 -19.39
C ASN A 139 69.32 -12.99 -18.95
N PHE A 140 68.64 -12.30 -19.86
CA PHE A 140 67.77 -11.16 -19.53
C PHE A 140 66.53 -11.60 -18.74
N ILE A 141 65.84 -12.67 -19.18
CA ILE A 141 64.59 -13.16 -18.56
C ILE A 141 64.82 -13.74 -17.16
N LYS A 142 65.97 -14.34 -16.88
CA LYS A 142 66.33 -14.92 -15.56
C LYS A 142 66.23 -13.95 -14.38
N ARG A 143 66.07 -12.64 -14.63
CA ARG A 143 65.87 -11.61 -13.61
C ARG A 143 64.45 -11.62 -13.01
N ASP A 144 63.53 -12.44 -13.52
CA ASP A 144 62.13 -12.62 -13.04
C ASP A 144 61.25 -11.36 -13.03
N ASP A 145 61.72 -10.25 -13.62
CA ASP A 145 61.00 -8.98 -13.66
C ASP A 145 59.64 -9.11 -14.34
N GLY A 146 59.58 -9.85 -15.45
CA GLY A 146 58.33 -10.08 -16.18
C GLY A 146 57.28 -10.82 -15.36
N LYS A 147 57.69 -11.81 -14.55
CA LYS A 147 56.79 -12.58 -13.68
C LYS A 147 56.26 -11.70 -12.55
N ARG A 148 57.16 -10.98 -11.87
CA ARG A 148 56.80 -10.06 -10.78
C ARG A 148 55.82 -8.97 -11.23
N LEU A 149 56.03 -8.39 -12.41
CA LEU A 149 55.11 -7.42 -13.00
C LEU A 149 53.73 -8.03 -13.24
N MET A 150 53.67 -9.22 -13.86
CA MET A 150 52.39 -9.88 -14.13
C MET A 150 51.64 -10.28 -12.86
N ASP A 151 52.35 -10.78 -11.84
CA ASP A 151 51.75 -11.13 -10.55
C ASP A 151 51.22 -9.89 -9.80
N ASN A 152 51.91 -8.74 -9.90
CA ASN A 152 51.39 -7.47 -9.39
C ASN A 152 50.13 -7.02 -10.13
N ILE A 153 50.12 -7.13 -11.46
CA ILE A 153 48.95 -6.76 -12.28
C ILE A 153 47.76 -7.67 -11.95
N ARG A 154 47.97 -8.99 -11.83
CA ARG A 154 46.91 -9.94 -11.43
C ARG A 154 46.34 -9.59 -10.05
N ARG A 155 47.20 -9.28 -9.08
CA ARG A 155 46.77 -8.84 -7.73
C ARG A 155 45.92 -7.57 -7.77
N LEU A 156 46.27 -6.57 -8.58
CA LEU A 156 45.45 -5.36 -8.71
C LEU A 156 44.11 -5.64 -9.39
N GLY A 157 44.09 -6.52 -10.40
CA GLY A 157 42.85 -6.99 -11.03
C GLY A 157 41.93 -7.69 -10.03
N GLU A 158 42.47 -8.59 -9.20
CA GLU A 158 41.71 -9.24 -8.12
C GLU A 158 41.14 -8.24 -7.10
N VAL A 159 41.89 -7.18 -6.78
CA VAL A 159 41.41 -6.11 -5.89
C VAL A 159 40.21 -5.37 -6.51
N ILE A 160 40.26 -5.07 -7.81
CA ILE A 160 39.14 -4.44 -8.53
C ILE A 160 37.92 -5.36 -8.54
N GLN A 161 38.10 -6.62 -8.93
CA GLN A 161 37.03 -7.61 -9.02
C GLN A 161 36.37 -7.86 -7.66
N LYS A 162 37.16 -8.13 -6.61
CA LYS A 162 36.61 -8.35 -5.26
C LYS A 162 35.82 -7.15 -4.75
N ARG A 163 36.24 -5.94 -5.08
CA ARG A 163 35.50 -4.73 -4.69
C ARG A 163 34.15 -4.66 -5.40
N GLU A 164 34.11 -4.97 -6.69
CA GLU A 164 32.87 -5.01 -7.46
C GLU A 164 31.94 -6.14 -7.00
N GLU A 165 32.47 -7.34 -6.72
CA GLU A 165 31.69 -8.45 -6.17
C GLU A 165 31.04 -8.09 -4.81
N GLN A 166 31.78 -7.40 -3.94
CA GLN A 166 31.22 -6.91 -2.68
C GLN A 166 30.08 -5.91 -2.90
N LEU A 167 30.29 -4.94 -3.80
CA LEU A 167 29.25 -3.97 -4.18
C LEU A 167 28.03 -4.66 -4.80
N LEU A 168 28.24 -5.70 -5.60
CA LEU A 168 27.17 -6.51 -6.18
C LEU A 168 26.33 -7.18 -5.09
N ILE A 169 26.99 -7.82 -4.11
CA ILE A 169 26.30 -8.46 -2.98
C ILE A 169 25.48 -7.44 -2.19
N GLU A 170 26.03 -6.26 -1.92
CA GLU A 170 25.30 -5.17 -1.25
C GLU A 170 24.08 -4.71 -2.06
N ARG A 171 24.24 -4.52 -3.38
CA ARG A 171 23.17 -4.11 -4.29
C ARG A 171 22.05 -5.16 -4.37
N ILE A 172 22.40 -6.44 -4.49
CA ILE A 172 21.42 -7.54 -4.52
C ILE A 172 20.66 -7.60 -3.20
N LYS A 173 21.36 -7.57 -2.05
CA LYS A 173 20.71 -7.58 -0.72
C LYS A 173 19.77 -6.40 -0.53
N SER A 174 20.20 -5.20 -0.92
CA SER A 174 19.36 -3.99 -0.83
C SER A 174 18.11 -4.10 -1.72
N THR A 175 18.23 -4.73 -2.89
CA THR A 175 17.11 -4.94 -3.81
C THR A 175 16.13 -5.95 -3.25
N GLN A 176 16.60 -7.10 -2.77
CA GLN A 176 15.78 -8.15 -2.15
C GLN A 176 15.03 -7.67 -0.90
N TRP A 177 15.70 -6.92 -0.02
CA TRP A 177 15.07 -6.34 1.16
C TRP A 177 13.94 -5.38 0.79
N ILE A 178 14.17 -4.52 -0.21
CA ILE A 178 13.16 -3.57 -0.66
C ILE A 178 12.01 -4.27 -1.40
N GLU A 179 12.28 -5.30 -2.18
CA GLU A 179 11.25 -6.12 -2.84
C GLU A 179 10.33 -6.81 -1.82
N THR A 180 10.90 -7.46 -0.81
CA THR A 180 10.11 -8.11 0.24
C THR A 180 9.29 -7.10 1.04
N GLN A 181 9.87 -5.96 1.40
CA GLN A 181 9.14 -4.89 2.08
C GLN A 181 8.04 -4.28 1.20
N THR A 182 8.28 -4.12 -0.10
CA THR A 182 7.28 -3.59 -1.04
C THR A 182 6.10 -4.56 -1.16
N ASN A 183 6.36 -5.85 -1.36
CA ASN A 183 5.32 -6.88 -1.47
C ASN A 183 4.51 -6.99 -0.17
N LEU A 184 5.17 -6.99 0.98
CA LEU A 184 4.51 -7.06 2.28
C LEU A 184 3.68 -5.79 2.56
N THR A 185 4.20 -4.60 2.23
CA THR A 185 3.47 -3.33 2.40
C THR A 185 2.22 -3.28 1.51
N VAL A 186 2.33 -3.69 0.24
CA VAL A 186 1.19 -3.76 -0.68
C VAL A 186 0.17 -4.79 -0.20
N ALA A 187 0.60 -5.98 0.25
CA ALA A 187 -0.28 -7.01 0.78
C ALA A 187 -1.05 -6.56 2.03
N ILE A 188 -0.37 -5.94 3.00
CA ILE A 188 -0.98 -5.37 4.21
C ILE A 188 -1.94 -4.25 3.84
N ALA A 189 -1.59 -3.37 2.91
CA ALA A 189 -2.45 -2.28 2.50
C ALA A 189 -3.72 -2.76 1.77
N LEU A 190 -3.62 -3.80 0.94
CA LEU A 190 -4.78 -4.44 0.31
C LEU A 190 -5.67 -5.13 1.35
N LEU A 191 -5.09 -5.92 2.26
CA LEU A 191 -5.83 -6.56 3.36
C LEU A 191 -6.53 -5.53 4.24
N GLY A 192 -5.81 -4.46 4.62
CA GLY A 192 -6.37 -3.35 5.41
C GLY A 192 -7.52 -2.66 4.69
N SER A 193 -7.42 -2.45 3.39
CA SER A 193 -8.49 -1.85 2.57
C SER A 193 -9.73 -2.76 2.52
N VAL A 194 -9.54 -4.07 2.38
CA VAL A 194 -10.64 -5.05 2.40
C VAL A 194 -11.32 -5.10 3.77
N LEU A 195 -10.55 -5.17 4.86
CA LEU A 195 -11.08 -5.20 6.22
C LEU A 195 -11.82 -3.90 6.56
N TYR A 196 -11.26 -2.75 6.19
CA TYR A 196 -11.88 -1.45 6.40
C TYR A 196 -13.20 -1.33 5.61
N GLY A 197 -13.18 -1.71 4.32
CA GLY A 197 -14.39 -1.74 3.49
C GLY A 197 -15.46 -2.66 4.05
N GLY A 198 -15.09 -3.88 4.47
CA GLY A 198 -15.99 -4.84 5.11
C GLY A 198 -16.59 -4.31 6.42
N CYS A 199 -15.78 -3.68 7.27
CA CYS A 199 -16.24 -3.05 8.50
C CYS A 199 -17.26 -1.94 8.23
N MET A 200 -17.00 -1.08 7.23
CA MET A 200 -17.95 -0.04 6.82
C MET A 200 -19.28 -0.60 6.33
N VAL A 201 -19.26 -1.69 5.55
CA VAL A 201 -20.48 -2.39 5.10
C VAL A 201 -21.26 -2.97 6.29
N LEU A 202 -20.59 -3.60 7.25
CA LEU A 202 -21.23 -4.15 8.44
C LEU A 202 -21.85 -3.07 9.33
N LEU A 203 -21.14 -1.95 9.53
CA LEU A 203 -21.66 -0.79 10.26
C LEU A 203 -22.88 -0.20 9.57
N GLN A 204 -22.84 -0.08 8.24
CA GLN A 204 -23.96 0.40 7.44
C GLN A 204 -25.16 -0.54 7.54
N PHE A 205 -24.94 -1.85 7.47
CA PHE A 205 -26.00 -2.85 7.60
C PHE A 205 -26.65 -2.82 9.00
N ASN A 206 -25.83 -2.76 10.05
CA ASN A 206 -26.31 -2.66 11.43
C ASN A 206 -27.10 -1.37 11.68
N PHE A 207 -26.64 -0.24 11.13
CA PHE A 207 -27.33 1.03 11.24
C PHE A 207 -28.68 1.02 10.50
N LEU A 208 -28.72 0.51 9.26
CA LEU A 208 -29.97 0.36 8.50
C LEU A 208 -30.95 -0.59 9.19
N LYS A 209 -30.46 -1.67 9.79
CA LYS A 209 -31.29 -2.60 10.57
C LYS A 209 -31.92 -1.91 11.78
N ARG A 210 -31.15 -1.10 12.51
CA ARG A 210 -31.68 -0.30 13.63
C ARG A 210 -32.73 0.70 13.18
N GLN A 211 -32.48 1.42 12.08
CA GLN A 211 -33.43 2.40 11.56
C GLN A 211 -34.74 1.75 11.11
N ARG A 212 -34.69 0.56 10.49
CA ARG A 212 -35.90 -0.20 10.15
C ARG A 212 -36.66 -0.66 11.38
N ALA A 213 -35.97 -1.13 12.41
CA ALA A 213 -36.60 -1.57 13.66
C ALA A 213 -37.28 -0.40 14.39
N GLU A 214 -36.65 0.78 14.41
CA GLU A 214 -37.26 2.00 14.96
C GLU A 214 -38.51 2.42 14.19
N ASN A 215 -38.43 2.46 12.85
CA ASN A 215 -39.59 2.80 12.01
C ASN A 215 -40.74 1.80 12.19
N GLN A 216 -40.43 0.51 12.27
CA GLN A 216 -41.43 -0.54 12.53
C GLN A 216 -42.06 -0.40 13.93
N ALA A 217 -41.28 -0.04 14.95
CA ALA A 217 -41.81 0.18 16.29
C ALA A 217 -42.79 1.36 16.32
N VAL A 218 -42.45 2.46 15.64
CA VAL A 218 -43.34 3.63 15.51
C VAL A 218 -44.62 3.26 14.75
N GLU A 219 -44.52 2.51 13.65
CA GLU A 219 -45.68 2.07 12.86
C GLU A 219 -46.59 1.11 13.66
N ILE A 220 -46.01 0.17 14.42
CA ILE A 220 -46.75 -0.73 15.31
C ILE A 220 -47.45 0.05 16.41
N GLU A 221 -46.78 1.05 17.01
CA GLU A 221 -47.37 1.90 18.05
C GLU A 221 -48.56 2.69 17.50
N GLN A 222 -48.42 3.30 16.32
CA GLN A 222 -49.51 4.00 15.64
C GLN A 222 -50.68 3.05 15.30
N HIS A 223 -50.39 1.89 14.73
CA HIS A 223 -51.43 0.91 14.38
C HIS A 223 -52.16 0.38 15.62
N LEU A 224 -51.46 0.21 16.74
CA LEU A 224 -52.07 -0.16 18.02
C LEU A 224 -52.95 0.96 18.56
N GLN A 225 -52.50 2.22 18.51
CA GLN A 225 -53.30 3.37 18.91
C GLN A 225 -54.59 3.48 18.09
N ASP A 226 -54.50 3.39 16.76
CA ASP A 226 -55.66 3.44 15.86
C ASP A 226 -56.65 2.30 16.14
N ARG A 227 -56.13 1.08 16.39
CA ARG A 227 -56.96 -0.09 16.70
C ARG A 227 -57.65 0.04 18.05
N LEU A 228 -56.97 0.55 19.08
CA LEU A 228 -57.57 0.83 20.39
C LEU A 228 -58.65 1.90 20.26
N GLN A 229 -58.39 2.98 19.52
CA GLN A 229 -59.37 4.03 19.29
C GLN A 229 -60.60 3.49 18.55
N ALA A 230 -60.42 2.68 17.52
CA ALA A 230 -61.53 2.05 16.79
C ALA A 230 -62.37 1.12 17.68
N ILE A 231 -61.75 0.30 18.54
CA ILE A 231 -62.45 -0.58 19.49
C ILE A 231 -63.25 0.25 20.50
N VAL A 232 -62.63 1.28 21.06
CA VAL A 232 -63.26 2.19 22.02
C VAL A 232 -64.45 2.91 21.37
N ASP A 233 -64.28 3.41 20.15
CA ASP A 233 -65.32 4.12 19.39
C ASP A 233 -66.43 3.19 18.86
N SER A 234 -66.18 1.90 18.64
CA SER A 234 -67.21 0.94 18.21
C SER A 234 -68.00 0.32 19.36
N ALA A 235 -67.54 0.47 20.61
CA ALA A 235 -68.21 -0.12 21.76
C ALA A 235 -69.59 0.50 21.97
N PRO A 236 -70.69 -0.28 22.06
CA PRO A 236 -72.05 0.24 22.24
C PRO A 236 -72.33 0.69 23.69
N VAL A 237 -71.28 1.07 24.42
CA VAL A 237 -71.33 1.53 25.81
C VAL A 237 -70.58 2.85 25.89
N ILE A 238 -71.07 3.79 26.69
CA ILE A 238 -70.36 5.03 26.99
C ILE A 238 -69.05 4.70 27.72
N ILE A 239 -67.92 5.00 27.08
CA ILE A 239 -66.58 4.91 27.67
C ILE A 239 -66.03 6.32 27.82
N PHE A 240 -65.62 6.67 29.04
CA PHE A 240 -64.87 7.89 29.29
C PHE A 240 -63.78 7.65 30.33
N LEU A 241 -62.68 8.40 30.21
CA LEU A 241 -61.60 8.44 31.18
C LEU A 241 -61.49 9.87 31.71
N LYS A 242 -61.23 10.03 33.01
CA LYS A 242 -61.04 11.33 33.65
C LYS A 242 -59.71 11.39 34.39
N ASP A 243 -59.13 12.58 34.50
CA ASP A 243 -57.98 12.82 35.36
C ASP A 243 -58.38 12.92 36.84
N LEU A 244 -57.38 13.13 37.71
CA LEU A 244 -57.59 13.28 39.16
C LEU A 244 -58.40 14.53 39.53
N GLU A 245 -58.50 15.53 38.64
CA GLU A 245 -59.32 16.74 38.81
C GLU A 245 -60.75 16.58 38.23
N GLY A 246 -61.07 15.40 37.68
CA GLY A 246 -62.37 15.09 37.11
C GLY A 246 -62.61 15.61 35.68
N LYS A 247 -61.57 16.08 34.98
CA LYS A 247 -61.63 16.50 33.57
C LYS A 247 -61.63 15.28 32.65
N TYR A 248 -62.42 15.29 31.59
CA TYR A 248 -62.45 14.20 30.62
C TYR A 248 -61.14 14.16 29.81
N LEU A 249 -60.42 13.03 29.86
CA LEU A 249 -59.22 12.75 29.07
C LEU A 249 -59.53 11.96 27.79
N LEU A 250 -60.56 11.10 27.85
CA LEU A 250 -61.04 10.33 26.71
C LEU A 250 -62.56 10.22 26.80
N VAL A 251 -63.23 10.30 25.65
CA VAL A 251 -64.64 9.92 25.47
C VAL A 251 -64.77 9.18 24.14
N ASN A 252 -65.60 8.14 24.10
CA ASN A 252 -65.83 7.38 22.87
C ASN A 252 -67.03 7.89 22.07
N ARG A 253 -67.16 7.45 20.82
CA ARG A 253 -68.31 7.82 19.96
C ARG A 253 -69.68 7.61 20.61
N GLN A 254 -69.88 6.55 21.41
CA GLN A 254 -71.14 6.32 22.10
C GLN A 254 -71.46 7.42 23.14
N PHE A 255 -70.44 7.99 23.82
CA PHE A 255 -70.61 9.17 24.67
C PHE A 255 -71.19 10.35 23.89
N GLU A 256 -70.66 10.65 22.70
CA GLU A 256 -71.16 11.78 21.89
C GLU A 256 -72.61 11.58 21.46
N ILE A 257 -72.98 10.36 21.05
CA ILE A 257 -74.33 10.01 20.60
C ILE A 257 -75.34 10.19 21.76
N ASP A 258 -75.04 9.64 22.93
CA ASP A 258 -75.97 9.61 24.05
C ASP A 258 -76.04 10.95 24.80
N THR A 259 -74.91 11.66 24.93
CA THR A 259 -74.84 12.95 25.65
C THR A 259 -75.10 14.16 24.76
N LYS A 260 -74.98 14.01 23.43
CA LYS A 260 -75.00 15.09 22.43
C LYS A 260 -73.91 16.14 22.62
N ILE A 261 -72.83 15.80 23.31
CA ILE A 261 -71.65 16.66 23.49
C ILE A 261 -70.55 16.11 22.59
N SER A 262 -70.00 16.95 21.71
CA SER A 262 -68.87 16.57 20.87
C SER A 262 -67.62 16.34 21.71
N ARG A 263 -66.83 15.32 21.35
CA ARG A 263 -65.58 14.91 21.98
C ARG A 263 -64.59 16.06 22.11
N ASP A 264 -64.49 16.91 21.09
CA ASP A 264 -63.56 18.05 21.05
C ASP A 264 -63.92 19.10 22.11
N VAL A 265 -65.19 19.16 22.49
CA VAL A 265 -65.71 20.06 23.53
C VAL A 265 -65.64 19.39 24.90
N ALA A 266 -65.81 18.06 24.97
CA ALA A 266 -65.78 17.28 26.21
C ALA A 266 -64.37 17.17 26.81
N ILE A 267 -63.35 16.94 25.99
CA ILE A 267 -61.97 16.72 26.43
C ILE A 267 -61.42 17.97 27.13
N GLY A 268 -60.79 17.78 28.29
CA GLY A 268 -60.20 18.84 29.13
C GLY A 268 -61.21 19.57 30.03
N GLN A 269 -62.50 19.28 29.93
CA GLN A 269 -63.56 19.91 30.73
C GLN A 269 -64.04 18.98 31.85
N THR A 270 -64.55 19.54 32.94
CA THR A 270 -65.20 18.77 34.02
C THR A 270 -66.69 18.55 33.72
N ALA A 271 -67.31 17.54 34.34
CA ALA A 271 -68.74 17.26 34.14
C ALA A 271 -69.65 18.43 34.54
N ASP A 272 -69.23 19.21 35.52
CA ASP A 272 -70.00 20.35 36.03
C ASP A 272 -70.08 21.50 35.01
N ALA A 273 -69.05 21.67 34.19
CA ALA A 273 -69.02 22.68 33.12
C ALA A 273 -70.13 22.47 32.06
N PHE A 274 -70.58 21.23 31.87
CA PHE A 274 -71.67 20.90 30.94
C PHE A 274 -73.06 21.02 31.56
N SER A 275 -73.17 20.73 32.86
CA SER A 275 -74.43 20.88 33.61
C SER A 275 -74.92 22.34 33.66
N GLN A 276 -74.01 23.32 33.62
CA GLN A 276 -74.35 24.75 33.56
C GLN A 276 -74.77 25.26 32.16
N LYS A 277 -74.38 24.58 31.07
CA LYS A 277 -74.74 25.00 29.70
C LYS A 277 -76.07 24.40 29.20
N GLN A 278 -76.42 23.18 29.61
CA GLN A 278 -77.68 22.53 29.23
C GLN A 278 -78.91 23.09 29.95
N SER A 279 -78.73 23.91 30.99
CA SER A 279 -79.81 24.53 31.76
C SER A 279 -80.49 25.73 31.06
N ARG A 280 -80.14 26.04 29.79
CA ARG A 280 -80.80 27.06 28.97
C ARG A 280 -81.59 26.55 27.76
N GLY A 281 -81.67 25.23 27.52
CA GLY A 281 -82.44 24.64 26.43
C GLY A 281 -83.17 23.37 26.90
N SER A 282 -84.50 23.37 26.79
CA SER A 282 -85.45 22.36 27.27
C SER A 282 -85.04 20.89 27.05
N GLY A 283 -85.09 20.09 28.13
CA GLY A 283 -85.02 18.63 28.04
C GLY A 283 -84.40 17.91 29.25
N ILE A 284 -84.68 18.36 30.48
CA ILE A 284 -84.30 17.65 31.70
C ILE A 284 -85.23 16.46 31.88
N GLU A 285 -84.87 15.28 31.35
CA GLU A 285 -85.41 14.02 31.91
C GLU A 285 -84.60 12.76 31.62
N LYS A 286 -83.64 12.76 30.67
CA LYS A 286 -82.80 11.58 30.43
C LYS A 286 -81.45 11.57 31.18
N SER A 287 -81.01 12.69 31.74
CA SER A 287 -79.70 12.79 32.43
C SER A 287 -79.71 12.15 33.83
N LYS A 288 -80.84 12.18 34.57
CA LYS A 288 -80.92 11.60 35.93
C LYS A 288 -80.91 10.05 35.97
N SER A 289 -81.33 9.36 34.90
CA SER A 289 -81.32 7.89 34.89
C SER A 289 -79.93 7.31 34.60
N PHE A 290 -79.12 8.02 33.81
CA PHE A 290 -77.76 7.61 33.46
C PHE A 290 -76.81 7.68 34.67
N TYR A 291 -76.87 8.80 35.43
CA TYR A 291 -76.09 8.94 36.67
C TYR A 291 -76.50 7.92 37.75
N ARG A 292 -77.79 7.55 37.85
CA ARG A 292 -78.24 6.50 38.79
C ARG A 292 -77.79 5.09 38.41
N ARG A 293 -77.62 4.75 37.13
CA ARG A 293 -77.10 3.44 36.72
C ARG A 293 -75.58 3.32 36.83
N GLY A 294 -74.84 4.39 36.57
CA GLY A 294 -73.38 4.41 36.75
C GLY A 294 -72.95 4.28 38.21
N LEU A 295 -73.64 4.97 39.14
CA LEU A 295 -73.34 4.87 40.58
C LEU A 295 -73.67 3.50 41.18
N LEU A 296 -74.52 2.69 40.54
CA LEU A 296 -74.88 1.36 41.05
C LEU A 296 -73.84 0.27 40.69
N LEU A 297 -72.92 0.54 39.76
CA LEU A 297 -71.87 -0.43 39.38
C LEU A 297 -70.51 -0.17 40.05
N SER A 298 -70.31 0.96 40.74
CA SER A 298 -69.10 1.20 41.56
C SER A 298 -69.25 0.80 43.04
N MET A 299 -70.39 0.18 43.42
CA MET A 299 -70.66 -0.26 44.79
C MET A 299 -71.10 -1.73 44.90
N ARG A 300 -70.76 -2.56 43.90
CA ARG A 300 -70.71 -4.01 44.09
C ARG A 300 -69.30 -4.50 43.77
N LYS A 301 -68.66 -5.01 44.82
CA LYS A 301 -67.50 -5.91 44.78
C LYS A 301 -67.64 -6.98 43.71
#